data_AF-A0A962VWW1-F1
#
_entry.id   AF-A0A962VWW1-F1
#
_cell.length_a   1.000
_cell.length_b   1.000
_cell.length_c   1.000
_cell.angle_alpha   90.00
_cell.angle_beta   90.00
_cell.angle_gamma   90.00
#
_symmetry.space_group_name_H-M   'P 1'
#
loop_
_entity.id
_entity.type
_entity.pdbx_description
1 polymer ?
#
loop_
_entity_poly.entity_id
_entity_poly.type
_entity_poly.pdbx_seq_one_letter_code
_entity_poly.pdbx_strand_id
1 'polypeptide(L)'
;MATVQDFRSENRGGFHGPTVVLLFLVTATVSLPVGFRFYPPDPAVAAWKKADDALKKQGVKKSERPPKPEPKAAYPSKRDLLLELLREFQGDHPGFPAKAILADALYGSTVWMNPAARLFPKTPVISPLKKTQKVRFRQREMTVAQYFATHPGVEITLRPWGGQTVPVVFGSARLYVSAPQ
;
A
#
# COMPACT_ATOMS: atom_id res chain seq x y z
N MET A 1 -11.94 4.83 11.80
CA MET A 1 -10.83 4.85 10.83
C MET A 1 -10.75 3.46 10.25
N ALA A 2 -10.79 3.31 8.93
CA ALA A 2 -10.52 2.01 8.34
C ALA A 2 -9.00 1.93 8.09
N THR A 3 -8.37 0.86 8.56
CA THR A 3 -6.95 0.61 8.35
C THR A 3 -6.81 -0.66 7.55
N VAL A 4 -6.05 -0.57 6.47
CA VAL A 4 -5.71 -1.67 5.60
C VAL A 4 -4.29 -2.08 5.91
N GLN A 5 -4.09 -3.37 6.15
CA GLN A 5 -2.77 -3.94 6.33
C GLN A 5 -2.66 -5.25 5.54
N ASP A 6 -1.64 -5.37 4.70
CA ASP A 6 -1.22 -6.66 4.14
C ASP A 6 -0.40 -7.41 5.19
N PHE A 7 -0.85 -8.60 5.60
CA PHE A 7 -0.11 -9.45 6.50
C PHE A 7 0.41 -10.66 5.74
N ARG A 8 1.73 -10.83 5.77
CA ARG A 8 2.39 -12.06 5.34
C ARG A 8 2.77 -12.87 6.57
N SER A 9 2.22 -14.09 6.70
CA SER A 9 2.70 -15.02 7.72
C SER A 9 4.11 -15.48 7.36
N GLU A 10 5.11 -15.12 8.16
CA GLU A 10 6.42 -15.77 8.16
C GLU A 10 6.42 -16.89 9.19
N ASN A 11 6.47 -18.14 8.73
CA ASN A 11 6.75 -19.28 9.61
C ASN A 11 8.25 -19.48 9.73
N ARG A 12 8.75 -19.69 10.97
CA ARG A 12 10.17 -19.93 11.32
C ARG A 12 10.75 -21.25 10.78
N GLY A 13 10.12 -21.88 9.78
CA GLY A 13 10.42 -23.23 9.30
C GLY A 13 10.41 -23.40 7.77
N GLY A 14 10.66 -22.34 7.01
CA GLY A 14 10.92 -22.45 5.56
C GLY A 14 9.69 -22.64 4.66
N PHE A 15 8.47 -22.68 5.21
CA PHE A 15 7.23 -22.70 4.43
C PHE A 15 6.67 -21.28 4.26
N HIS A 16 6.60 -20.77 3.03
CA HIS A 16 5.91 -19.51 2.74
C HIS A 16 4.39 -19.77 2.74
N GLY A 17 3.71 -19.41 3.82
CA GLY A 17 2.25 -19.51 3.92
C GLY A 17 1.53 -18.61 2.89
N PRO A 18 0.23 -18.87 2.65
CA PRO A 18 -0.58 -18.01 1.78
C PRO A 18 -0.60 -16.58 2.33
N THR A 19 -0.52 -15.60 1.43
CA THR A 19 -0.64 -14.19 1.84
C THR A 19 -2.10 -13.85 2.10
N VAL A 20 -2.38 -13.07 3.15
CA VAL A 20 -3.74 -12.65 3.49
C VAL A 20 -3.83 -11.13 3.45
N VAL A 21 -4.79 -10.62 2.69
CA VAL A 21 -5.16 -9.20 2.67
C VAL A 21 -6.25 -8.98 3.71
N LEU A 22 -6.02 -8.07 4.67
CA LEU A 22 -6.93 -7.80 5.78
C LEU A 22 -7.44 -6.36 5.76
N LEU A 23 -8.74 -6.20 6.00
CA LEU A 23 -9.37 -4.92 6.26
C LEU A 23 -9.72 -4.83 7.75
N PHE A 24 -9.15 -3.85 8.45
CA PHE A 24 -9.43 -3.57 9.85
C PHE A 24 -10.29 -2.33 9.99
N LEU A 25 -11.32 -2.43 10.84
CA LEU A 25 -12.04 -1.28 11.36
C LEU A 25 -11.44 -0.87 12.70
N VAL A 26 -10.87 0.33 12.74
CA VAL A 26 -10.26 0.93 13.93
C VAL A 26 -11.16 2.03 14.47
N THR A 27 -11.64 1.86 15.70
CA THR A 27 -12.42 2.85 16.44
C THR A 27 -11.62 3.38 17.63
N ALA A 28 -12.20 4.31 18.41
CA ALA A 28 -11.54 4.79 19.62
C ALA A 28 -11.39 3.70 20.70
N THR A 29 -12.23 2.66 20.66
CA THR A 29 -12.31 1.64 21.71
C THR A 29 -11.78 0.29 21.25
N VAL A 30 -12.09 -0.10 20.02
CA VAL A 30 -11.77 -1.44 19.49
C VAL A 30 -11.22 -1.38 18.06
N SER A 31 -10.36 -2.34 17.75
CA SER A 31 -9.90 -2.65 16.40
C SER A 31 -10.36 -4.05 16.03
N LEU A 32 -11.13 -4.19 14.95
CA LEU A 32 -11.74 -5.44 14.55
C LEU A 32 -11.42 -5.74 13.07
N PRO A 33 -11.03 -6.98 12.72
CA PRO A 33 -10.98 -7.38 11.33
C PRO A 33 -12.41 -7.48 10.80
N VAL A 34 -12.71 -6.73 9.75
CA VAL A 34 -14.05 -6.71 9.13
C VAL A 34 -14.09 -7.40 7.78
N GLY A 35 -12.93 -7.78 7.24
CA GLY A 35 -12.85 -8.55 6.00
C GLY A 35 -11.44 -9.09 5.76
N PHE A 36 -11.37 -10.23 5.08
CA PHE A 36 -10.11 -10.83 4.67
C PHE A 36 -10.24 -11.54 3.32
N ARG A 37 -9.12 -11.64 2.61
CA ARG A 37 -8.98 -12.45 1.39
C ARG A 37 -7.64 -13.17 1.39
N PHE A 38 -7.65 -14.43 0.96
CA PHE A 38 -6.42 -15.11 0.61
C PHE A 38 -5.96 -14.62 -0.76
N TYR A 39 -4.68 -14.32 -0.90
CA TYR A 39 -4.06 -13.99 -2.18
C TYR A 39 -3.50 -15.26 -2.83
N PRO A 40 -4.15 -15.80 -3.87
CA PRO A 40 -3.60 -16.92 -4.62
C PRO A 40 -2.55 -16.39 -5.61
N PRO A 41 -1.27 -16.77 -5.49
CA PRO A 41 -0.29 -16.42 -6.51
C PRO A 41 -0.61 -17.15 -7.82
N ASP A 42 -0.53 -16.45 -8.95
CA ASP A 42 -0.62 -17.10 -10.27
C ASP A 42 0.52 -18.13 -10.41
N PRO A 43 0.21 -19.42 -10.65
CA PRO A 43 1.21 -20.48 -10.71
C PRO A 43 2.20 -20.28 -11.86
N ALA A 44 1.77 -19.75 -13.00
CA ALA A 44 2.64 -19.49 -14.13
C ALA A 44 3.61 -18.34 -13.83
N VAL A 45 3.12 -17.27 -13.20
CA VAL A 45 3.97 -16.14 -12.77
C VAL A 45 4.93 -16.57 -11.66
N ALA A 46 4.49 -17.43 -10.74
CA ALA A 46 5.34 -17.95 -9.67
C ALA A 46 6.47 -18.84 -10.22
N ALA A 47 6.16 -19.74 -11.15
CA ALA A 47 7.14 -20.58 -11.83
C ALA A 47 8.15 -19.74 -12.63
N TRP A 48 7.64 -18.76 -13.40
CA TRP A 48 8.48 -17.81 -14.13
C TRP A 48 9.41 -17.04 -13.19
N LYS A 49 8.89 -16.51 -12.08
CA LYS A 49 9.70 -15.74 -11.12
C LYS A 49 10.83 -16.59 -10.53
N LYS A 50 10.56 -17.86 -10.21
CA LYS A 50 11.58 -18.79 -9.70
C LYS A 50 12.70 -19.01 -10.72
N ALA A 51 12.35 -19.15 -12.01
CA ALA A 51 13.32 -19.28 -13.09
C ALA A 51 14.09 -17.97 -13.33
N ASP A 52 13.41 -16.82 -13.36
CA ASP A 52 14.05 -15.50 -13.54
C ASP A 52 15.02 -15.17 -12.40
N ASP A 53 14.64 -15.46 -11.15
CA ASP A 53 15.51 -15.27 -9.98
C ASP A 53 16.76 -16.16 -10.05
N ALA A 54 16.65 -17.39 -10.59
CA ALA A 54 17.79 -18.27 -10.82
C ALA A 54 18.73 -17.73 -11.91
N LEU A 55 18.18 -17.30 -13.05
CA LEU A 55 18.95 -16.69 -14.14
C LEU A 55 19.62 -15.38 -13.72
N LYS A 56 18.94 -14.59 -12.88
CA LYS A 56 19.50 -13.36 -12.29
C LYS A 56 20.71 -13.66 -11.41
N LYS A 57 20.65 -14.72 -10.60
CA LYS A 57 21.79 -15.18 -9.77
C LYS A 57 22.97 -15.67 -10.62
N GLN A 58 22.68 -16.24 -11.79
CA GLN A 58 23.69 -16.66 -12.77
C GLN A 58 24.24 -15.50 -13.61
N GLY A 59 23.78 -14.26 -13.41
CA GLY A 59 24.27 -13.08 -14.12
C GLY A 59 23.72 -12.90 -15.55
N VAL A 60 22.75 -13.71 -15.97
CA VAL A 60 22.13 -13.62 -17.31
C VAL A 60 21.49 -12.24 -17.48
N LYS A 61 21.68 -11.59 -18.64
CA LYS A 61 21.12 -10.25 -18.90
C LYS A 61 19.60 -10.30 -18.99
N LYS A 62 18.92 -9.22 -18.58
CA LYS A 62 17.45 -9.15 -18.59
C LYS A 62 16.83 -9.42 -19.97
N SER A 63 17.52 -9.06 -21.06
CA SER A 63 17.10 -9.29 -22.44
C SER A 63 17.05 -10.76 -22.86
N GLU A 64 17.85 -11.61 -22.20
CA GLU A 64 17.98 -13.05 -22.50
C GLU A 64 17.09 -13.91 -21.59
N ARG A 65 16.41 -13.29 -20.61
CA ARG A 65 15.53 -13.99 -19.68
C ARG A 65 14.14 -14.17 -20.30
N PRO A 66 13.42 -15.25 -19.96
CA PRO A 66 12.08 -15.47 -20.47
C PRO A 66 11.17 -14.29 -20.13
N PRO A 67 10.27 -13.88 -21.04
CA PRO A 67 9.34 -12.79 -20.78
C PRO A 67 8.38 -13.16 -19.65
N LYS A 68 7.93 -12.15 -18.90
CA LYS A 68 6.95 -12.34 -17.83
C LYS A 68 5.61 -12.78 -18.44
N PRO A 69 4.97 -13.84 -17.91
CA PRO A 69 3.63 -14.22 -18.33
C PRO A 69 2.62 -13.10 -18.10
N GLU A 70 1.65 -12.99 -19.00
CA GLU A 70 0.55 -12.03 -18.86
C GLU A 70 -0.33 -12.36 -17.64
N PRO A 71 -0.77 -11.36 -16.86
CA PRO A 71 -1.66 -11.58 -15.72
C PRO A 71 -2.99 -12.22 -16.16
N LYS A 72 -3.41 -13.28 -15.47
CA LYS A 72 -4.72 -13.91 -15.69
C LYS A 72 -5.77 -13.33 -14.75
N ALA A 73 -6.97 -13.07 -15.27
CA ALA A 73 -8.10 -12.56 -14.47
C ALA A 73 -8.48 -13.47 -13.29
N ALA A 74 -8.23 -14.78 -13.38
CA ALA A 74 -8.48 -15.74 -12.31
C ALA A 74 -7.58 -15.54 -11.06
N TYR A 75 -6.50 -14.76 -11.17
CA TYR A 75 -5.55 -14.49 -10.10
C TYR A 75 -5.47 -12.98 -9.83
N PRO A 76 -6.44 -12.40 -9.11
CA PRO A 76 -6.48 -10.97 -8.83
C PRO A 76 -5.26 -10.52 -8.04
N SER A 77 -4.80 -9.29 -8.28
CA SER A 77 -3.72 -8.74 -7.49
C SER A 77 -4.19 -8.42 -6.07
N LYS A 78 -3.24 -8.26 -5.13
CA LYS A 78 -3.57 -7.82 -3.76
C LYS A 78 -4.34 -6.49 -3.73
N ARG A 79 -4.06 -5.60 -4.69
CA ARG A 79 -4.74 -4.30 -4.83
C ARG A 79 -6.21 -4.49 -5.22
N ASP A 80 -6.48 -5.44 -6.11
CA ASP A 80 -7.83 -5.75 -6.56
C ASP A 80 -8.63 -6.39 -5.42
N LEU A 81 -8.06 -7.39 -4.74
CA LEU A 81 -8.67 -8.03 -3.57
C LEU A 81 -9.04 -7.01 -2.48
N LEU A 82 -8.18 -6.02 -2.26
CA LEU A 82 -8.48 -4.97 -1.29
C LEU A 82 -9.59 -4.02 -1.76
N LEU A 83 -9.63 -3.67 -3.05
CA LEU A 83 -10.73 -2.86 -3.59
C LEU A 83 -12.06 -3.59 -3.47
N GLU A 84 -12.07 -4.90 -3.66
CA GLU A 84 -13.25 -5.74 -3.45
C GLU A 84 -13.69 -5.71 -1.99
N LEU A 85 -12.77 -5.92 -1.03
CA LEU A 85 -13.07 -5.80 0.39
C LEU A 85 -13.66 -4.43 0.77
N LEU A 86 -13.13 -3.35 0.18
CA LEU A 86 -13.64 -1.99 0.39
C LEU A 86 -15.05 -1.79 -0.19
N ARG A 87 -15.35 -2.39 -1.36
CA ARG A 87 -16.69 -2.36 -1.96
C ARG A 87 -17.70 -3.12 -1.12
N GLU A 88 -17.35 -4.32 -0.67
CA GLU A 88 -18.20 -5.12 0.21
C GLU A 88 -18.50 -4.38 1.51
N PHE A 89 -17.47 -3.83 2.17
CA PHE A 89 -17.67 -3.04 3.39
C PHE A 89 -18.60 -1.84 3.17
N GLN A 90 -18.49 -1.15 2.04
CA GLN A 90 -19.36 -0.01 1.70
C GLN A 90 -20.82 -0.46 1.43
N GLY A 91 -21.01 -1.62 0.81
CA GLY A 91 -22.31 -2.22 0.56
C GLY A 91 -23.00 -2.75 1.83
N ASP A 92 -22.24 -3.41 2.70
CA ASP A 92 -22.75 -4.01 3.93
C ASP A 92 -22.96 -2.96 5.05
N HIS A 93 -22.20 -1.85 5.00
CA HIS A 93 -22.24 -0.80 6.01
C HIS A 93 -22.35 0.62 5.42
N PRO A 94 -23.39 0.93 4.62
CA PRO A 94 -23.51 2.21 3.92
C PRO A 94 -23.70 3.40 4.88
N GLY A 95 -24.24 3.13 6.08
CA GLY A 95 -24.45 4.13 7.13
C GLY A 95 -23.22 4.41 7.99
N PHE A 96 -22.09 3.72 7.77
CA PHE A 96 -20.89 3.90 8.58
C PHE A 96 -19.92 4.91 7.96
N PRO A 97 -19.79 6.14 8.50
CA PRO A 97 -18.90 7.14 7.94
C PRO A 97 -17.44 6.87 8.37
N ALA A 98 -16.66 6.23 7.50
CA ALA A 98 -15.23 6.10 7.71
C ALA A 98 -14.56 7.49 7.67
N LYS A 99 -13.88 7.89 8.75
CA LYS A 99 -13.15 9.17 8.84
C LYS A 99 -11.91 9.24 7.95
N ALA A 100 -11.28 8.10 7.67
CA ALA A 100 -10.13 7.96 6.81
C ALA A 100 -9.95 6.48 6.44
N ILE A 101 -9.33 6.23 5.29
CA ILE A 101 -8.83 4.93 4.87
C ILE A 101 -7.31 5.01 4.88
N LEU A 102 -6.67 4.28 5.79
CA LEU A 102 -5.23 4.12 5.81
C LEU A 102 -4.86 2.89 4.99
N ALA A 103 -3.95 3.03 4.04
CA ALA A 103 -3.39 1.93 3.29
C ALA A 103 -1.87 1.93 3.40
N ASP A 104 -1.25 0.75 3.32
CA ASP A 104 0.20 0.64 3.29
C ASP A 104 0.81 1.17 1.98
N ALA A 105 2.14 1.23 1.92
CA ALA A 105 2.87 1.76 0.78
C ALA A 105 2.68 0.98 -0.55
N LEU A 106 2.20 -0.27 -0.51
CA LEU A 106 1.87 -1.05 -1.72
C LEU A 106 0.70 -0.44 -2.48
N TYR A 107 -0.20 0.23 -1.76
CA TYR A 107 -1.45 0.78 -2.25
C TYR A 107 -1.35 2.27 -2.66
N GLY A 108 -0.16 2.88 -2.58
CA GLY A 108 0.08 4.27 -3.00
C GLY A 108 0.06 4.55 -4.51
N SER A 109 -0.30 3.57 -5.35
CA SER A 109 -0.42 3.73 -6.81
C SER A 109 -1.74 4.39 -7.20
N THR A 110 -1.74 5.20 -8.27
CA THR A 110 -2.97 5.84 -8.81
C THR A 110 -4.04 4.83 -9.19
N VAL A 111 -3.64 3.67 -9.70
CA VAL A 111 -4.55 2.58 -10.09
C VAL A 111 -5.37 2.06 -8.91
N TRP A 112 -4.88 2.21 -7.67
CA TRP A 112 -5.62 1.81 -6.47
C TRP A 112 -6.24 3.01 -5.74
N MET A 113 -5.48 4.09 -5.54
CA MET A 113 -5.95 5.26 -4.78
C MET A 113 -7.16 5.93 -5.43
N ASN A 114 -7.19 6.04 -6.77
CA ASN A 114 -8.30 6.69 -7.46
C ASN A 114 -9.61 5.91 -7.34
N PRO A 115 -9.65 4.58 -7.60
CA PRO A 115 -10.85 3.78 -7.29
C PRO A 115 -11.26 3.84 -5.82
N ALA A 116 -10.32 3.71 -4.88
CA ALA A 116 -10.64 3.75 -3.44
C ALA A 116 -11.29 5.09 -3.03
N ALA A 117 -10.73 6.21 -3.52
CA ALA A 117 -11.30 7.54 -3.28
C ALA A 117 -12.67 7.73 -3.93
N ARG A 118 -12.94 7.09 -5.08
CA ARG A 118 -14.28 7.11 -5.70
C ARG A 118 -15.30 6.30 -4.91
N LEU A 119 -14.90 5.19 -4.29
CA LEU A 119 -15.78 4.39 -3.43
C LEU A 119 -16.19 5.15 -2.17
N PHE A 120 -15.28 5.99 -1.64
CA PHE A 120 -15.52 6.79 -0.45
C PHE A 120 -15.24 8.28 -0.71
N PRO A 121 -16.11 8.99 -1.44
CA PRO A 121 -15.84 10.36 -1.92
C PRO A 121 -15.71 11.40 -0.80
N LYS A 122 -16.23 11.10 0.39
CA LYS A 122 -16.17 11.97 1.58
C LYS A 122 -15.06 11.57 2.56
N THR A 123 -14.27 10.54 2.23
CA THR A 123 -13.27 9.97 3.13
C THR A 123 -11.88 10.12 2.54
N PRO A 124 -10.93 10.75 3.26
CA PRO A 124 -9.55 10.82 2.82
C PRO A 124 -8.91 9.42 2.79
N VAL A 125 -8.23 9.12 1.69
CA VAL A 125 -7.41 7.91 1.52
C VAL A 125 -5.94 8.31 1.70
N ILE A 126 -5.25 7.64 2.63
CA ILE A 126 -3.90 7.98 3.05
C ILE A 126 -3.01 6.76 2.82
N SER A 127 -1.89 6.96 2.13
CA SER A 127 -0.83 5.96 1.95
C SER A 127 0.53 6.59 2.20
N PRO A 128 1.48 5.89 2.83
CA PRO A 128 2.87 6.31 2.87
C PRO A 128 3.43 6.49 1.46
N LEU A 129 4.28 7.50 1.29
CA LEU A 129 5.05 7.72 0.06
C LEU A 129 6.53 7.45 0.32
N LYS A 130 7.24 6.98 -0.71
CA LYS A 130 8.69 6.79 -0.65
C LYS A 130 9.39 8.15 -0.77
N LYS A 131 10.55 8.26 -0.12
CA LYS A 131 11.41 9.46 -0.21
C LYS A 131 11.85 9.80 -1.65
N THR A 132 11.93 8.79 -2.51
CA THR A 132 12.30 8.92 -3.93
C THR A 132 11.10 9.22 -4.84
N GLN A 133 9.88 9.22 -4.31
CA GLN A 133 8.68 9.49 -5.09
C GLN A 133 8.76 10.91 -5.66
N LYS A 134 8.37 11.05 -6.93
CA LYS A 134 8.33 12.34 -7.61
C LYS A 134 7.06 13.10 -7.22
N VAL A 135 7.24 14.38 -6.91
CA VAL A 135 6.20 15.34 -6.59
C VAL A 135 6.43 16.61 -7.41
N ARG A 136 5.35 17.28 -7.78
CA ARG A 136 5.38 18.54 -8.51
C ARG A 136 4.95 19.68 -7.60
N PHE A 137 5.84 20.65 -7.43
CA PHE A 137 5.64 21.87 -6.66
C PHE A 137 5.99 23.08 -7.54
N ARG A 138 5.07 24.04 -7.69
CA ARG A 138 5.26 25.25 -8.53
C ARG A 138 5.80 24.93 -9.94
N GLN A 139 5.20 23.95 -10.61
CA GLN A 139 5.60 23.44 -11.94
C GLN A 139 6.99 22.81 -12.04
N ARG A 140 7.69 22.61 -10.92
CA ARG A 140 8.96 21.87 -10.86
C ARG A 140 8.74 20.48 -10.30
N GLU A 141 9.30 19.48 -10.96
CA GLU A 141 9.33 18.13 -10.44
C GLU A 141 10.56 17.93 -9.55
N MET A 142 10.36 17.36 -8.36
CA MET A 142 11.40 17.03 -7.41
C MET A 142 11.02 15.77 -6.64
N THR A 143 11.95 15.18 -5.89
CA THR A 143 11.60 14.06 -5.00
C THR A 143 10.98 14.57 -3.70
N VAL A 144 10.21 13.72 -3.02
CA VAL A 144 9.72 14.00 -1.66
C VAL A 144 10.87 14.40 -0.72
N ALA A 145 12.01 13.70 -0.81
CA ALA A 145 13.20 14.02 -0.03
C ALA A 145 13.73 15.43 -0.32
N GLN A 146 13.85 15.80 -1.60
CA GLN A 146 14.31 17.14 -2.00
C GLN A 146 13.36 18.24 -1.52
N TYR A 147 12.05 17.98 -1.59
CA TYR A 147 11.05 18.93 -1.12
C TYR A 147 11.19 19.20 0.38
N PHE A 148 11.25 18.16 1.21
CA PHE A 148 11.35 18.32 2.67
C PHE A 148 12.75 18.76 3.15
N ALA A 149 13.80 18.56 2.34
CA ALA A 149 15.11 19.15 2.62
C ALA A 149 15.12 20.68 2.39
N THR A 150 14.33 21.16 1.43
CA THR A 150 14.22 22.60 1.13
C THR A 150 13.16 23.32 1.96
N HIS A 151 12.17 22.57 2.48
CA HIS A 151 11.11 23.07 3.35
C HIS A 151 11.12 22.27 4.65
N PRO A 152 12.07 22.57 5.57
CA PRO A 152 12.19 21.83 6.82
C PRO A 152 10.91 21.97 7.64
N GLY A 153 10.52 20.86 8.28
CA GLY A 153 9.39 20.85 9.21
C GLY A 153 9.73 21.49 10.55
N VAL A 154 8.73 21.52 11.43
CA VAL A 154 8.86 21.95 12.82
C VAL A 154 9.08 20.74 13.70
N GLU A 155 10.01 20.82 14.64
CA GLU A 155 10.17 19.79 15.66
C GLU A 155 8.96 19.80 16.60
N ILE A 156 8.28 18.66 16.69
CA ILE A 156 7.18 18.44 17.60
C ILE A 156 7.40 17.17 18.39
N THR A 157 6.79 17.13 19.55
CA THR A 157 6.89 16.01 20.46
C THR A 157 5.61 15.20 20.38
N LEU A 158 5.69 13.97 19.87
CA LEU A 158 4.55 13.06 19.82
C LEU A 158 4.59 12.12 21.02
N ARG A 159 3.41 11.76 21.52
CA ARG A 159 3.24 10.73 22.55
C ARG A 159 2.42 9.57 21.98
N PRO A 160 3.06 8.60 21.31
CA PRO A 160 2.40 7.39 20.86
C PRO A 160 1.72 6.64 22.02
N TRP A 161 0.75 5.79 21.69
CA TRP A 161 0.20 4.84 22.64
C TRP A 161 1.34 3.95 23.19
N GLY A 162 1.45 3.86 24.51
CA GLY A 162 2.60 3.24 25.20
C GLY A 162 3.47 4.23 25.98
N GLY A 163 3.17 5.54 25.95
CA GLY A 163 3.60 6.52 26.96
C GLY A 163 4.99 7.13 26.79
N GLN A 164 5.86 6.50 25.99
CA GLN A 164 7.15 7.10 25.63
C GLN A 164 6.95 8.23 24.64
N THR A 165 7.59 9.35 24.93
CA THR A 165 7.54 10.55 24.12
C THR A 165 8.64 10.51 23.07
N VAL A 166 8.32 10.79 21.81
CA VAL A 166 9.26 10.73 20.67
C VAL A 166 9.31 12.09 19.97
N PRO A 167 10.50 12.74 19.87
CA PRO A 167 10.65 13.93 19.04
C PRO A 167 10.57 13.54 17.56
N VAL A 168 9.80 14.30 16.79
CA VAL A 168 9.66 14.12 15.34
C VAL A 168 9.69 15.47 14.64
N VAL A 169 10.16 15.47 13.38
CA VAL A 169 10.04 16.64 12.51
C VAL A 169 8.74 16.52 11.72
N PHE A 170 7.86 17.50 11.86
CA PHE A 170 6.57 17.53 11.19
C PHE A 170 6.52 18.64 10.14
N GLY A 171 6.24 18.27 8.89
CA GLY A 171 6.01 19.20 7.80
C GLY A 171 4.75 18.82 7.03
N SER A 172 4.04 19.82 6.51
CA SER A 172 2.84 19.59 5.69
C SER A 172 2.93 20.38 4.38
N ALA A 173 2.41 19.79 3.31
CA ALA A 173 2.37 20.41 1.99
C ALA A 173 1.23 19.84 1.15
N ARG A 174 0.65 20.69 0.29
CA ARG A 174 -0.26 20.26 -0.77
C ARG A 174 0.51 20.17 -2.08
N LEU A 175 0.78 18.95 -2.53
CA LEU A 175 1.63 18.66 -3.67
C LEU A 175 0.91 17.74 -4.65
N TYR A 176 1.23 17.87 -5.94
CA TYR A 176 0.84 16.88 -6.93
C TYR A 176 1.82 15.72 -6.88
N VAL A 177 1.34 14.51 -6.59
CA VAL A 177 2.18 13.31 -6.63
C VAL A 177 2.22 12.80 -8.06
N SER A 178 3.40 12.73 -8.65
CA SER A 178 3.63 12.02 -9.92
C SER A 178 3.67 10.53 -9.60
N ALA A 179 2.52 9.93 -9.31
CA ALA A 179 2.44 8.54 -8.91
C ALA A 179 2.73 7.61 -10.10
N PRO A 180 3.48 6.51 -9.89
CA PRO A 180 3.65 5.49 -10.92
C PRO A 180 2.29 4.88 -11.26
N GLN A 181 2.05 4.64 -12.56
CA GLN A 181 0.97 3.78 -13.03
C GLN A 181 1.18 2.36 -12.52
#